data_AF-A0A7C7AAF2-F1
#
_entry.id   AF-A0A7C7AAF2-F1
#
_cell.length_a   1.000
_cell.length_b   1.000
_cell.length_c   1.000
_cell.angle_alpha   90.00
_cell.angle_beta   90.00
_cell.angle_gamma   90.00
#
_symmetry.space_group_name_H-M   'P 1'
#
loop_
_entity.id
_entity.type
_entity.pdbx_description
1 polymer ?
#
loop_
_entity_poly.entity_id
_entity_poly.type
_entity_poly.pdbx_seq_one_letter_code
_entity_poly.pdbx_strand_id
1 'polypeptide(L)'
;MFWSRSVTPRLVTTGYALVLEALHDCPVNIGCIVYAQYKNRRWQIERDIYVISDELRQRFIEERDEKMRMIYEEIDPGPQINCKIDCAYAEDCVG
;
A
#
# COMPACT_ATOMS: atom_id res chain seq x y z
N MET A 1 -3.03 -9.46 16.39
CA MET A 1 -1.89 -10.00 15.62
C MET A 1 -1.96 -9.68 14.11
N PHE A 2 -2.95 -8.88 13.65
CA PHE A 2 -3.16 -8.57 12.21
C PHE A 2 -2.38 -7.33 11.70
N TRP A 3 -1.95 -6.45 12.61
CA TRP A 3 -1.30 -5.18 12.26
C TRP A 3 0.22 -5.26 12.06
N SER A 4 0.77 -6.44 11.75
CA SER A 4 2.22 -6.65 11.63
C SER A 4 2.80 -6.22 10.28
N ARG A 5 1.97 -6.10 9.23
CA ARG A 5 2.39 -5.73 7.86
C ARG A 5 1.69 -4.46 7.40
N SER A 6 2.32 -3.30 7.62
CA SER A 6 1.82 -2.05 7.07
C SER A 6 2.00 -2.00 5.55
N VAL A 7 0.98 -1.50 4.84
CA VAL A 7 1.06 -1.25 3.40
C VAL A 7 2.09 -0.15 3.16
N THR A 8 3.13 -0.47 2.39
CA THR A 8 4.19 0.50 2.06
C THR A 8 3.90 1.20 0.73
N PRO A 9 4.42 2.42 0.50
CA PRO A 9 4.29 3.10 -0.79
C PRO A 9 4.79 2.25 -1.97
N ARG A 10 5.88 1.48 -1.78
CA ARG A 10 6.41 0.55 -2.79
C ARG A 10 5.41 -0.57 -3.11
N LEU A 11 4.74 -1.11 -2.11
CA LEU A 11 3.71 -2.14 -2.29
C LEU A 11 2.52 -1.62 -3.10
N VAL A 12 2.10 -0.37 -2.86
CA VAL A 12 1.01 0.27 -3.63
C VAL A 12 1.39 0.40 -5.11
N THR A 13 2.57 0.93 -5.41
CA THR A 13 3.04 1.04 -6.81
C THR A 13 3.28 -0.32 -7.47
N THR A 14 3.60 -1.37 -6.69
CA THR A 14 3.65 -2.75 -7.20
C THR A 14 2.27 -3.24 -7.63
N GLY A 15 1.22 -2.89 -6.89
CA GLY A 15 -0.16 -3.18 -7.29
C GLY A 15 -0.54 -2.57 -8.65
N TYR A 16 -0.15 -1.31 -8.89
CA TYR A 16 -0.35 -0.67 -10.20
C TYR A 16 0.44 -1.38 -11.30
N ALA A 17 1.68 -1.80 -11.03
CA ALA A 17 2.48 -2.57 -11.98
C ALA A 17 1.78 -3.89 -12.35
N LEU A 18 1.25 -4.63 -11.38
CA LEU A 18 0.50 -5.87 -11.64
C LEU A 18 -0.76 -5.66 -12.48
N VAL A 19 -1.46 -4.53 -12.30
CA VAL A 19 -2.61 -4.17 -13.14
C VAL A 19 -2.16 -3.93 -14.59
N LEU A 20 -1.07 -3.19 -14.79
CA LEU A 20 -0.52 -2.94 -16.13
C LEU A 20 -0.02 -4.24 -16.78
N GLU A 21 0.64 -5.10 -16.03
CA GLU A 21 1.07 -6.43 -16.49
C GLU A 21 -0.15 -7.26 -16.97
N ALA A 22 -1.25 -7.26 -16.21
CA ALA A 22 -2.48 -7.98 -16.58
C ALA A 22 -3.19 -7.40 -17.82
N LEU A 23 -3.13 -6.09 -18.03
CA LEU A 23 -3.79 -5.43 -19.17
C LEU A 23 -2.98 -5.49 -20.46
N HIS A 24 -1.65 -5.48 -20.36
CA HIS A 24 -0.76 -5.31 -21.50
C HIS A 24 0.14 -6.52 -21.76
N ASP A 25 0.07 -7.56 -20.93
CA ASP A 25 0.86 -8.80 -21.00
C ASP A 25 2.38 -8.51 -21.13
N CYS A 26 2.82 -7.45 -20.45
CA CYS A 26 4.18 -6.92 -20.53
C CYS A 26 4.71 -6.64 -19.12
N PRO A 27 5.91 -7.14 -18.76
CA PRO A 27 6.44 -7.01 -17.41
C PRO A 27 6.77 -5.56 -17.05
N VAL A 28 6.36 -5.13 -15.85
CA VAL A 28 6.65 -3.80 -15.30
C VAL A 28 7.59 -3.98 -14.12
N ASN A 29 8.89 -3.83 -14.38
CA ASN A 29 9.94 -4.22 -13.42
C ASN A 29 10.50 -3.07 -12.58
N ILE A 30 10.11 -1.82 -12.84
CA ILE A 30 10.64 -0.64 -12.16
C ILE A 30 9.49 0.18 -11.58
N GLY A 31 9.59 0.48 -10.29
CA GLY A 31 8.71 1.39 -9.58
C GLY A 31 9.39 2.72 -9.33
N CYS A 32 8.61 3.80 -9.30
CA CYS A 32 9.08 5.12 -8.90
C CYS A 32 8.05 5.80 -8.01
N ILE A 33 8.52 6.37 -6.90
CA ILE A 33 7.71 7.18 -5.98
C ILE A 33 8.34 8.56 -5.93
N VAL A 34 7.54 9.58 -6.22
CA VAL A 34 7.98 10.97 -6.24
C VAL A 34 7.38 11.68 -5.04
N TYR A 35 8.23 12.04 -4.08
CA TYR A 35 7.84 12.84 -2.92
C TYR A 35 8.10 14.31 -3.22
N ALA A 36 7.03 15.09 -3.33
CA ALA A 36 7.10 16.54 -3.47
C ALA A 36 6.77 17.19 -2.12
N GLN A 37 7.71 17.96 -1.58
CA GLN A 37 7.54 18.70 -0.33
C GLN A 37 7.76 20.18 -0.57
N TYR A 38 6.86 21.01 -0.07
CA TYR A 38 7.05 22.46 -0.09
C TYR A 38 7.67 22.91 1.24
N LYS A 39 8.94 23.31 1.23
CA LYS A 39 9.69 23.74 2.42
C LYS A 39 10.50 25.00 2.11
N ASN A 40 10.55 25.94 3.05
CA ASN A 40 11.33 27.19 2.91
C ASN A 40 11.03 27.97 1.62
N ARG A 41 9.74 28.07 1.24
CA ARG A 41 9.27 28.71 -0.01
C ARG A 41 9.85 28.10 -1.29
N ARG A 42 10.29 26.83 -1.26
CA ARG A 42 10.81 26.09 -2.41
C ARG A 42 10.24 24.68 -2.44
N TRP A 43 10.10 24.13 -3.64
CA TRP A 43 9.80 22.71 -3.83
C TRP A 43 11.06 21.88 -3.67
N GLN A 44 10.99 20.86 -2.83
CA GLN A 44 11.96 19.78 -2.70
C GLN A 44 11.33 18.51 -3.27
N ILE A 45 11.98 17.91 -4.26
CA ILE A 45 11.50 16.71 -4.94
C ILE A 45 12.51 15.59 -4.69
N GLU A 46 12.05 14.52 -4.06
CA GLU A 46 12.80 13.29 -3.84
C GLU A 46 12.16 12.16 -4.65
N ARG A 47 12.99 11.29 -5.24
CA ARG A 47 12.53 10.16 -6.05
C ARG A 47 13.11 8.87 -5.50
N ASP A 48 12.23 7.96 -5.12
CA ASP A 48 12.58 6.59 -4.75
C ASP A 48 12.31 5.68 -5.96
N ILE A 49 13.39 5.28 -6.64
CA ILE A 49 13.34 4.37 -7.80
C ILE A 49 13.86 3.01 -7.33
N TYR A 50 13.11 1.95 -7.61
CA TYR A 50 13.45 0.62 -7.12
C TYR A 50 12.93 -0.47 -8.07
N VAL A 51 13.51 -1.67 -7.94
CA VAL A 51 13.09 -2.85 -8.70
C VAL A 51 11.85 -3.47 -8.07
N ILE A 52 10.85 -3.75 -8.89
CA ILE A 52 9.68 -4.53 -8.49
C ILE A 52 10.11 -5.99 -8.52
N SER A 53 10.44 -6.53 -7.34
CA SER A 53 10.84 -7.92 -7.16
C SER A 53 9.63 -8.85 -7.08
N ASP A 54 9.87 -10.13 -7.29
CA ASP A 54 8.83 -11.16 -7.10
C ASP A 54 8.34 -11.22 -5.65
N GLU A 55 9.20 -10.91 -4.68
CA GLU A 55 8.81 -10.75 -3.27
C GLU A 55 7.76 -9.64 -3.10
N LEU A 56 7.95 -8.47 -3.74
CA LEU A 56 6.99 -7.37 -3.68
C LEU A 56 5.67 -7.73 -4.36
N ARG A 57 5.71 -8.44 -5.49
CA ARG A 57 4.52 -8.92 -6.19
C ARG A 57 3.74 -9.91 -5.32
N GLN A 58 4.42 -10.92 -4.81
CA GLN A 58 3.85 -11.95 -3.96
C GLN A 58 3.23 -11.33 -2.71
N ARG A 59 3.96 -10.43 -2.04
CA ARG A 59 3.46 -9.72 -0.87
C ARG A 59 2.20 -8.90 -1.19
N PHE A 60 2.14 -8.25 -2.36
CA PHE A 60 0.93 -7.50 -2.73
C PHE A 60 -0.28 -8.43 -2.88
N ILE A 61 -0.11 -9.58 -3.53
CA ILE A 61 -1.17 -10.58 -3.70
C ILE A 61 -1.63 -11.12 -2.35
N GLU A 62 -0.71 -11.47 -1.45
CA GLU A 62 -1.04 -11.91 -0.09
C GLU A 62 -1.88 -10.88 0.66
N GLU A 63 -1.46 -9.61 0.68
CA GLU A 63 -2.18 -8.54 1.37
C GLU A 63 -3.56 -8.27 0.76
N ARG A 64 -3.70 -8.41 -0.56
CA ARG A 64 -4.99 -8.28 -1.25
C ARG A 64 -5.92 -9.42 -0.84
N ASP A 65 -5.43 -10.65 -0.93
CA ASP A 65 -6.25 -11.86 -0.70
C ASP A 65 -6.65 -11.95 0.77
N GLU A 66 -5.77 -11.55 1.70
CA GLU A 66 -6.08 -11.40 3.11
C GLU A 66 -7.26 -10.45 3.36
N LYS A 67 -7.22 -9.26 2.76
CA LYS A 67 -8.31 -8.27 2.90
C LYS A 67 -9.61 -8.74 2.27
N MET A 68 -9.52 -9.43 1.12
CA MET A 68 -10.69 -10.04 0.49
C MET A 68 -11.30 -11.12 1.38
N ARG A 69 -10.47 -11.93 2.05
CA ARG A 69 -10.94 -12.91 3.03
C ARG A 69 -11.64 -12.23 4.20
N MET A 70 -11.07 -11.17 4.76
CA MET A 70 -11.71 -10.42 5.85
C MET A 70 -13.10 -9.91 5.45
N ILE A 71 -13.23 -9.36 4.25
CA ILE A 71 -14.53 -8.89 3.73
C ILE A 71 -15.51 -10.07 3.59
N TYR A 72 -15.07 -11.17 2.99
CA TYR A 72 -15.92 -12.34 2.76
C TYR A 72 -16.39 -13.01 4.06
N GLU A 73 -15.52 -13.05 5.07
CA GLU A 73 -15.79 -13.64 6.38
C GLU A 73 -16.40 -12.64 7.39
N GLU A 74 -16.66 -11.40 6.95
CA GLU A 74 -17.17 -10.30 7.80
C GLU A 74 -16.30 -10.06 9.06
N ILE A 75 -14.99 -10.26 8.93
CA ILE A 75 -14.02 -10.07 10.01
C ILE A 75 -13.66 -8.59 10.11
N ASP A 76 -13.91 -8.00 11.28
CA ASP A 76 -13.38 -6.69 11.64
C ASP A 76 -11.85 -6.78 11.90
N PRO A 77 -11.00 -6.03 11.17
CA PRO A 77 -9.57 -5.97 11.43
C PRO A 77 -9.21 -5.40 12.82
N GLY A 78 -10.17 -4.76 13.49
CA GLY A 78 -10.00 -4.08 14.76
C GLY A 78 -9.09 -2.84 14.66
N PRO A 79 -8.79 -2.18 15.79
CA PRO A 79 -7.97 -0.99 15.79
C PRO A 79 -6.49 -1.33 15.54
N GLN A 80 -5.85 -0.49 14.74
CA GLN A 80 -4.41 -0.54 14.54
C GLN A 80 -3.64 -0.14 15.80
N ILE A 81 -2.47 -0.75 15.99
CA ILE A 81 -1.59 -0.51 17.17
C ILE A 81 -1.30 1.00 17.35
N ASN A 82 -1.19 1.74 16.26
CA ASN A 82 -0.97 3.19 16.27
C ASN A 82 -2.09 3.89 15.50
N CYS A 83 -3.31 3.89 16.05
CA CYS A 83 -4.46 4.52 15.43
C CYS A 83 -4.22 6.01 15.28
N LYS A 84 -4.29 6.51 14.04
CA LYS A 84 -4.06 7.92 13.76
C LYS A 84 -5.27 8.76 14.18
N ILE A 85 -4.99 9.95 14.69
CA ILE A 85 -6.03 10.91 15.10
C ILE A 85 -6.89 11.39 13.92
N ASP A 86 -6.38 11.30 12.70
CA ASP A 86 -7.04 11.69 11.45
C ASP A 86 -7.69 10.50 10.71
N CYS A 87 -7.89 9.37 11.39
CA CYS A 87 -8.56 8.21 10.80
C CYS A 87 -10.02 8.56 10.44
N ALA A 88 -10.38 8.43 9.16
CA ALA A 88 -11.72 8.72 8.66
C ALA A 88 -12.82 7.83 9.27
N TYR A 89 -12.45 6.69 9.87
CA TYR A 89 -13.37 5.73 10.48
C TYR A 89 -13.35 5.78 12.01
N ALA A 90 -12.77 6.83 12.62
CA ALA A 90 -12.62 6.90 14.08
C ALA A 90 -13.97 6.88 14.83
N GLU A 91 -15.04 7.38 14.23
CA GLU A 91 -16.37 7.43 14.84
C GLU A 91 -17.11 6.08 14.75
N ASP A 92 -16.85 5.31 13.69
CA ASP A 92 -17.50 4.01 13.44
C ASP A 92 -16.70 2.81 14.00
N CYS A 93 -15.39 2.98 14.21
CA CYS A 93 -14.50 1.93 14.70
C CYS A 93 -14.78 1.65 16.17
N VAL A 94 -15.16 0.41 16.49
CA VAL A 94 -15.64 0.03 17.82
C VAL A 94 -14.53 -0.22 18.84
N GLY A 95 -13.27 -0.31 18.38
CA GLY A 95 -12.11 -0.60 19.23
C GLY A 95 -12.05 -2.05 19.68
#